data_AF-A0A2D5WFM8-F1
#
_entry.id   AF-A0A2D5WFM8-F1
#
_cell.length_a   1.000
_cell.length_b   1.000
_cell.length_c   1.000
_cell.angle_alpha   90.00
_cell.angle_beta   90.00
_cell.angle_gamma   90.00
#
_symmetry.space_group_name_H-M   'P 1'
#
loop_
_entity.id
_entity.type
_entity.pdbx_description
1 polymer ?
#
loop_
_entity_poly.entity_id
_entity_poly.type
_entity_poly.pdbx_seq_one_letter_code
_entity_poly.pdbx_strand_id
1 'polypeptide(L)'
;DSALRNAHFMSVLETKDFDLSQHDSVHLGFYSHYCQNQDNSANVEYSIDGGETWLPIIYMIDQADIVAGENGEADAVATFENAQGDVAMVNNILIQDEDDYWDMEPLDEPIGGSYGAFIGAAIDESLAPHISGRVNDSQTESKRYELHRLPQADNQAKVRIRFAMNGTWSWYWAVDNFGLYSIEEAPTTTPAIESISANGGVVTIAWPGAAGVRLQKTSSLAKPNWADVPDSGGKSSANEVADQAEAYYRLIRD
;
A
#
# COMPACT_ATOMS: atom_id res chain seq x y z
N ASP A 1 9.20 25.99 19.61
CA ASP A 1 8.61 27.22 20.16
C ASP A 1 7.22 26.89 20.67
N SER A 2 6.89 27.23 21.92
CA SER A 2 5.60 26.91 22.56
C SER A 2 4.49 27.91 22.26
N ALA A 3 4.72 28.91 21.41
CA ALA A 3 3.76 29.95 21.06
C ALA A 3 2.65 29.49 20.09
N LEU A 4 2.79 28.34 19.42
CA LEU A 4 1.84 27.83 18.42
C LEU A 4 0.96 26.67 18.93
N ARG A 5 0.78 26.55 20.26
CA ARG A 5 -0.04 25.49 20.88
C ARG A 5 -1.51 25.48 20.45
N ASN A 6 -2.00 26.52 19.79
CA ASN A 6 -3.37 26.60 19.28
C ASN A 6 -3.41 26.80 17.75
N ALA A 7 -2.29 26.58 17.05
CA ALA A 7 -2.22 26.79 15.62
C ALA A 7 -2.96 25.68 14.87
N HIS A 8 -3.70 26.08 13.84
CA HIS A 8 -4.16 25.21 12.76
C HIS A 8 -3.04 25.17 11.73
N PHE A 9 -2.67 23.97 11.28
CA PHE A 9 -1.55 23.83 10.38
C PHE A 9 -1.78 22.73 9.35
N MET A 10 -1.04 22.86 8.27
CA MET A 10 -0.80 21.82 7.30
C MET A 10 0.71 21.79 7.04
N SER A 11 1.31 20.61 7.05
CA SER A 11 2.67 20.38 6.62
C SER A 11 2.66 19.41 5.46
N VAL A 12 3.36 19.79 4.39
CA VAL A 12 3.53 18.94 3.20
C VAL A 12 5.02 18.68 3.01
N LEU A 13 5.36 17.42 2.81
CA LEU A 13 6.69 16.97 2.40
C LEU A 13 6.55 16.21 1.09
N GLU A 14 7.22 16.69 0.06
CA GLU A 14 7.32 16.01 -1.22
C GLU A 14 8.76 15.55 -1.48
N THR A 15 8.90 14.34 -2.01
CA THR A 15 10.20 13.88 -2.47
C THR A 15 10.56 14.52 -3.81
N LYS A 16 11.84 14.43 -4.20
CA LYS A 16 12.19 14.51 -5.63
C LYS A 16 11.56 13.33 -6.39
N ASP A 17 11.60 13.40 -7.71
CA ASP A 17 11.22 12.26 -8.56
C ASP A 17 12.24 11.11 -8.45
N PHE A 18 11.73 9.88 -8.43
CA PHE A 18 12.47 8.64 -8.54
C PHE A 18 12.20 7.99 -9.91
N ASP A 19 13.27 7.54 -10.57
CA ASP A 19 13.17 6.76 -11.80
C ASP A 19 13.05 5.27 -11.44
N LEU A 20 11.85 4.73 -11.59
CA LEU A 20 11.50 3.34 -11.37
C LEU A 20 11.23 2.61 -12.69
N SER A 21 11.72 3.12 -13.83
CA SER A 21 11.44 2.57 -15.16
C SER A 21 11.85 1.10 -15.33
N GLN A 22 12.85 0.65 -14.57
CA GLN A 22 13.35 -0.74 -14.58
C GLN A 22 12.89 -1.56 -13.36
N HIS A 23 11.94 -1.05 -12.58
CA HIS A 23 11.45 -1.68 -11.36
C HIS A 23 9.97 -2.04 -11.51
N ASP A 24 9.63 -3.26 -11.13
CA ASP A 24 8.28 -3.75 -10.94
C ASP A 24 8.04 -4.04 -9.45
N SER A 25 6.80 -4.39 -9.12
CA SER A 25 6.38 -4.75 -7.76
C SER A 25 6.83 -3.70 -6.73
N VAL A 26 6.68 -2.43 -7.08
CA VAL A 26 7.11 -1.29 -6.27
C VAL A 26 6.27 -1.17 -5.01
N HIS A 27 6.93 -1.08 -3.87
CA HIS A 27 6.33 -0.83 -2.57
C HIS A 27 6.97 0.38 -1.89
N LEU A 28 6.15 1.14 -1.18
CA LEU A 28 6.61 2.15 -0.23
C LEU A 28 6.66 1.54 1.18
N GLY A 29 7.81 1.66 1.84
CA GLY A 29 7.99 1.31 3.25
C GLY A 29 8.47 2.49 4.08
N PHE A 30 7.91 2.70 5.27
CA PHE A 30 8.38 3.70 6.23
C PHE A 30 7.90 3.40 7.66
N TYR A 31 8.59 3.93 8.67
CA TYR A 31 8.08 4.01 10.03
C TYR A 31 7.29 5.29 10.21
N SER A 32 6.01 5.14 10.55
CA SER A 32 5.16 6.23 11.01
C SER A 32 5.42 6.49 12.50
N HIS A 33 5.58 7.78 12.83
CA HIS A 33 5.50 8.30 14.20
C HIS A 33 4.33 9.28 14.35
N TYR A 34 3.28 9.08 13.57
CA TYR A 34 2.04 9.84 13.64
C TYR A 34 1.26 9.54 14.92
N CYS A 35 0.62 10.55 15.48
CA CYS A 35 -0.33 10.43 16.58
C CYS A 35 -1.66 11.07 16.16
N GLN A 36 -2.69 10.23 16.04
CA GLN A 36 -4.05 10.67 15.74
C GLN A 36 -4.64 11.43 16.93
N ASN A 37 -5.30 12.54 16.62
CA ASN A 37 -6.25 13.26 17.45
C ASN A 37 -7.60 13.38 16.69
N GLN A 38 -8.72 13.71 17.32
CA GLN A 38 -10.01 13.78 16.60
C GLN A 38 -10.04 14.76 15.41
N ASP A 39 -9.16 15.76 15.39
CA ASP A 39 -9.22 16.91 14.46
C ASP A 39 -8.07 16.95 13.44
N ASN A 40 -7.27 15.88 13.36
CA ASN A 40 -6.08 15.82 12.52
C ASN A 40 -6.17 14.68 11.50
N SER A 41 -5.41 14.81 10.41
CA SER A 41 -5.20 13.69 9.50
C SER A 41 -3.77 13.66 9.00
N ALA A 42 -3.34 12.47 8.60
CA ALA A 42 -2.07 12.26 7.91
C ALA A 42 -2.30 11.42 6.66
N ASN A 43 -1.82 11.94 5.53
CA ASN A 43 -2.14 11.47 4.21
C ASN A 43 -0.84 11.18 3.48
N VAL A 44 -0.80 10.03 2.81
CA VAL A 44 0.33 9.63 1.96
C VAL A 44 -0.20 9.34 0.58
N GLU A 45 0.41 9.96 -0.42
CA GLU A 45 0.03 9.90 -1.82
C GLU A 45 1.29 9.76 -2.69
N TYR A 46 1.10 9.35 -3.94
CA TYR A 46 2.17 9.34 -4.93
C TYR A 46 1.72 9.90 -6.27
N SER A 47 2.66 10.44 -7.02
CA SER A 47 2.47 10.91 -8.38
C SER A 47 3.35 10.12 -9.33
N ILE A 48 2.89 9.93 -10.57
CA ILE A 48 3.65 9.31 -11.68
C ILE A 48 3.91 10.30 -12.82
N ASP A 49 3.53 11.56 -12.64
CA ASP A 49 3.62 12.64 -13.62
C ASP A 49 4.41 13.86 -13.12
N GLY A 50 5.13 13.71 -12.00
CA GLY A 50 5.97 14.78 -11.43
C GLY A 50 5.22 15.77 -10.54
N GLY A 51 4.06 15.37 -10.01
CA GLY A 51 3.23 16.13 -9.07
C GLY A 51 2.03 16.83 -9.71
N GLU A 52 1.69 16.53 -10.98
CA GLU A 52 0.51 17.10 -11.63
C GLU A 52 -0.78 16.44 -11.11
N THR A 53 -0.74 15.12 -10.90
CA THR A 53 -1.83 14.35 -10.28
C THR A 53 -1.30 13.45 -9.17
N TRP A 54 -2.17 13.13 -8.21
CA TRP A 54 -1.85 12.32 -7.05
C TRP A 54 -2.76 11.10 -6.97
N LEU A 55 -2.17 9.98 -6.54
CA LEU A 55 -2.78 8.67 -6.37
C LEU A 55 -2.70 8.29 -4.88
N PRO A 56 -3.73 7.62 -4.35
CA PRO A 56 -3.80 7.30 -2.93
C PRO A 56 -2.78 6.24 -2.51
N ILE A 57 -2.24 6.38 -1.29
CA ILE A 57 -1.53 5.30 -0.60
C ILE A 57 -2.30 4.96 0.69
N ILE A 58 -2.35 5.92 1.62
CA ILE A 58 -3.07 5.75 2.89
C ILE A 58 -3.53 7.12 3.41
N TYR A 59 -4.78 7.18 3.87
CA TYR A 59 -5.38 8.32 4.53
C TYR A 59 -5.70 7.95 5.98
N MET A 60 -5.00 8.56 6.92
CA MET A 60 -5.10 8.27 8.35
C MET A 60 -5.99 9.31 9.01
N ILE A 61 -7.19 8.88 9.40
CA ILE A 61 -8.29 9.73 9.90
C ILE A 61 -8.80 9.13 11.21
N ASP A 62 -9.34 9.93 12.12
CA ASP A 62 -10.01 9.40 13.31
C ASP A 62 -11.14 8.46 12.89
N GLN A 63 -11.14 7.24 13.42
CA GLN A 63 -12.13 6.23 13.08
C GLN A 63 -13.58 6.68 13.37
N ALA A 64 -13.77 7.64 14.28
CA ALA A 64 -15.09 8.19 14.60
C ALA A 64 -15.66 9.08 13.49
N ASP A 65 -14.81 9.66 12.65
CA ASP A 65 -15.19 10.57 11.58
C ASP A 65 -15.36 9.88 10.22
N ILE A 66 -14.97 8.61 10.13
CA ILE A 66 -15.18 7.82 8.93
C ILE A 66 -16.67 7.53 8.78
N VAL A 67 -17.24 7.97 7.66
CA VAL A 67 -18.63 7.72 7.32
C VAL A 67 -18.75 6.28 6.84
N ALA A 68 -19.64 5.50 7.46
CA ALA A 68 -19.87 4.12 7.05
C ALA A 68 -20.67 4.04 5.74
N GLY A 69 -20.17 3.28 4.77
CA GLY A 69 -20.87 2.91 3.54
C GLY A 69 -21.77 1.68 3.70
N GLU A 70 -22.44 1.28 2.61
CA GLU A 70 -23.51 0.28 2.63
C GLU A 70 -23.07 -1.13 3.07
N ASN A 71 -21.79 -1.48 2.91
CA ASN A 71 -21.24 -2.81 3.19
C ASN A 71 -20.23 -2.84 4.35
N GLY A 72 -20.20 -1.79 5.18
CA GLY A 72 -19.23 -1.66 6.27
C GLY A 72 -17.84 -1.18 5.83
N GLU A 73 -17.65 -0.91 4.54
CA GLU A 73 -16.53 -0.13 4.01
C GLU A 73 -16.75 1.36 4.30
N ALA A 74 -15.71 2.18 4.14
CA ALA A 74 -15.83 3.63 4.27
C ALA A 74 -16.57 4.22 3.05
N ASP A 75 -17.53 5.12 3.27
CA ASP A 75 -18.01 6.03 2.24
C ASP A 75 -16.94 7.13 2.06
N ALA A 76 -16.10 6.95 1.05
CA ALA A 76 -14.96 7.82 0.82
C ALA A 76 -15.36 9.26 0.52
N VAL A 77 -16.36 9.45 -0.36
CA VAL A 77 -16.82 10.78 -0.77
C VAL A 77 -17.36 11.51 0.44
N ALA A 78 -18.26 10.88 1.21
CA ALA A 78 -18.80 11.50 2.41
C ALA A 78 -17.72 11.75 3.48
N THR A 79 -16.76 10.85 3.66
CA THR A 79 -15.66 11.02 4.64
C THR A 79 -14.78 12.23 4.29
N PHE A 80 -14.49 12.46 3.01
CA PHE A 80 -13.62 13.56 2.59
C PHE A 80 -14.35 14.88 2.35
N GLU A 81 -15.60 14.87 1.88
CA GLU A 81 -16.32 16.08 1.50
C GLU A 81 -17.20 16.64 2.61
N ASN A 82 -17.63 15.83 3.58
CA ASN A 82 -18.44 16.35 4.68
C ASN A 82 -17.65 17.37 5.49
N ALA A 83 -18.31 18.50 5.78
CA ALA A 83 -17.75 19.50 6.65
C ALA A 83 -17.63 18.93 8.09
N GLN A 84 -16.46 19.13 8.69
CA GLN A 84 -16.15 18.75 10.05
C GLN A 84 -15.81 20.02 10.84
N GLY A 85 -16.48 20.19 11.99
CA GLY A 85 -16.41 21.44 12.77
C GLY A 85 -15.11 21.64 13.53
N ASP A 86 -14.32 20.57 13.68
CA ASP A 86 -13.08 20.51 14.44
C ASP A 86 -11.83 20.32 13.55
N VAL A 87 -12.00 19.85 12.30
CA VAL A 87 -10.91 19.79 11.31
C VAL A 87 -10.29 21.18 11.08
N ALA A 88 -8.97 21.19 10.93
CA ALA A 88 -8.19 22.41 10.79
C ALA A 88 -8.67 23.34 9.65
N MET A 89 -8.46 24.65 9.83
CA MET A 89 -8.66 25.70 8.82
C MET A 89 -7.39 26.52 8.74
N VAL A 90 -6.76 26.56 7.57
CA VAL A 90 -5.48 27.22 7.30
C VAL A 90 -5.76 28.43 6.40
N ASN A 91 -5.37 29.61 6.86
CA ASN A 91 -5.64 30.88 6.18
C ASN A 91 -4.38 31.58 5.67
N ASN A 92 -3.20 31.05 5.99
CA ASN A 92 -1.92 31.66 5.65
C ASN A 92 -0.94 30.59 5.21
N ILE A 93 -0.01 30.96 4.33
CA ILE A 93 1.15 30.17 3.96
C ILE A 93 2.40 30.71 4.67
N LEU A 94 3.25 29.80 5.13
CA LEU A 94 4.59 30.11 5.63
C LEU A 94 5.56 30.01 4.45
N ILE A 95 6.28 31.08 4.16
CA ILE A 95 7.28 31.14 3.08
C ILE A 95 8.62 31.55 3.66
N GLN A 96 9.70 30.97 3.15
CA GLN A 96 11.05 31.48 3.38
C GLN A 96 11.40 32.39 2.21
N ASP A 97 11.67 33.65 2.49
CA ASP A 97 11.95 34.66 1.48
C ASP A 97 13.42 34.66 1.05
N GLU A 98 13.81 35.60 0.18
CA GLU A 98 15.18 35.71 -0.34
C GLU A 98 16.21 36.11 0.74
N ASP A 99 15.77 36.57 1.91
CA ASP A 99 16.65 36.99 3.01
C ASP A 99 16.82 35.93 4.12
N ASP A 100 16.35 34.70 3.84
CA ASP A 100 16.34 33.53 4.71
C ASP A 100 15.43 33.66 5.96
N TYR A 101 14.57 34.69 6.04
CA TYR A 101 13.57 34.80 7.10
C TYR A 101 12.23 34.14 6.70
N TRP A 102 11.50 33.69 7.73
CA TRP A 102 10.18 33.10 7.55
C TRP A 102 9.11 34.18 7.64
N ASP A 103 8.41 34.38 6.53
CA ASP A 103 7.26 35.27 6.40
C ASP A 103 5.94 34.48 6.34
N MET A 104 4.84 35.18 6.59
CA MET A 104 3.47 34.66 6.47
C MET A 104 2.65 35.54 5.55
N GLU A 105 2.04 34.92 4.54
CA GLU A 105 1.11 35.59 3.64
C GLU A 105 -0.28 34.96 3.73
N PRO A 106 -1.36 35.75 3.66
CA PRO A 106 -2.71 35.21 3.62
C PRO A 106 -2.93 34.43 2.31
N LEU A 107 -3.67 33.33 2.41
CA LEU A 107 -4.17 32.61 1.24
C LEU A 107 -5.35 33.37 0.62
N ASP A 108 -5.50 33.30 -0.70
CA ASP A 108 -6.67 33.85 -1.40
C ASP A 108 -7.97 33.21 -0.91
N GLU A 109 -7.94 31.89 -0.65
CA GLU A 109 -9.03 31.12 -0.07
C GLU A 109 -8.50 30.21 1.05
N PRO A 110 -9.19 30.12 2.21
CA PRO A 110 -8.85 29.17 3.26
C PRO A 110 -8.85 27.71 2.79
N ILE A 111 -7.92 26.92 3.31
CA ILE A 111 -7.87 25.46 3.11
C ILE A 111 -8.32 24.77 4.40
N GLY A 112 -9.28 23.85 4.30
CA GLY A 112 -9.68 23.01 5.43
C GLY A 112 -11.19 22.85 5.57
N GLY A 113 -11.62 22.54 6.79
CA GLY A 113 -13.04 22.33 7.13
C GLY A 113 -13.61 20.98 6.66
N SER A 114 -12.86 20.22 5.87
CA SER A 114 -13.09 18.79 5.59
C SER A 114 -11.75 18.09 5.40
N TYR A 115 -11.72 16.76 5.54
CA TYR A 115 -10.50 15.99 5.32
C TYR A 115 -10.01 16.06 3.87
N GLY A 116 -10.94 16.16 2.92
CA GLY A 116 -10.66 16.24 1.49
C GLY A 116 -9.86 17.48 1.09
N ALA A 117 -9.93 18.56 1.87
CA ALA A 117 -9.20 19.79 1.60
C ALA A 117 -7.67 19.64 1.68
N PHE A 118 -7.15 18.55 2.28
CA PHE A 118 -5.71 18.34 2.51
C PHE A 118 -5.07 17.28 1.60
N ILE A 119 -5.87 16.60 0.77
CA ILE A 119 -5.40 15.56 -0.16
C ILE A 119 -5.27 16.12 -1.57
N GLY A 120 -4.35 15.55 -2.35
CA GLY A 120 -4.13 15.90 -3.75
C GLY A 120 -4.86 14.99 -4.72
N ALA A 121 -5.22 13.77 -4.29
CA ALA A 121 -5.93 12.81 -5.14
C ALA A 121 -7.37 13.28 -5.43
N ALA A 122 -7.89 12.88 -6.59
CA ALA A 122 -9.29 13.08 -6.90
C ALA A 122 -10.17 12.31 -5.90
N ILE A 123 -11.21 12.97 -5.37
CA ILE A 123 -12.14 12.37 -4.43
C ILE A 123 -13.21 11.60 -5.21
N ASP A 124 -13.18 10.29 -5.08
CA ASP A 124 -14.23 9.39 -5.53
C ASP A 124 -14.29 8.12 -4.65
N GLU A 125 -15.22 7.22 -4.96
CA GLU A 125 -15.45 5.97 -4.22
C GLU A 125 -14.19 5.06 -4.16
N SER A 126 -13.25 5.19 -5.10
CA SER A 126 -12.04 4.37 -5.16
C SER A 126 -11.07 4.63 -4.02
N LEU A 127 -11.23 5.74 -3.27
CA LEU A 127 -10.39 6.03 -2.12
C LEU A 127 -10.76 5.18 -0.88
N ALA A 128 -11.92 4.52 -0.87
CA ALA A 128 -12.41 3.78 0.30
C ALA A 128 -11.40 2.74 0.85
N PRO A 129 -10.70 1.93 0.03
CA PRO A 129 -9.70 0.97 0.50
C PRO A 129 -8.45 1.61 1.10
N HIS A 130 -8.23 2.91 0.87
CA HIS A 130 -7.05 3.65 1.33
C HIS A 130 -7.32 4.42 2.64
N ILE A 131 -8.58 4.50 3.07
CA ILE A 131 -8.95 5.11 4.34
C ILE A 131 -8.62 4.14 5.47
N SER A 132 -7.74 4.56 6.38
CA SER A 132 -7.33 3.82 7.56
C SER A 132 -7.77 4.58 8.80
N GLY A 133 -8.84 4.10 9.43
CA GLY A 133 -9.28 4.59 10.75
C GLY A 133 -8.19 4.43 11.80
N ARG A 134 -7.90 5.51 12.51
CA ARG A 134 -6.91 5.58 13.59
C ARG A 134 -7.60 5.84 14.92
N VAL A 135 -6.96 5.39 15.99
CA VAL A 135 -7.50 5.55 17.34
C VAL A 135 -7.07 6.90 17.90
N ASN A 136 -8.06 7.74 18.21
CA ASN A 136 -7.86 9.03 18.86
C ASN A 136 -7.00 8.92 20.13
N ASP A 137 -6.09 9.89 20.34
CA ASP A 137 -5.15 10.03 21.46
C ASP A 137 -4.20 8.85 21.69
N SER A 138 -4.16 7.88 20.76
CA SER A 138 -3.33 6.70 20.92
C SER A 138 -1.86 7.02 20.70
N GLN A 139 -1.07 6.83 21.75
CA GLN A 139 0.38 7.07 21.71
C GLN A 139 1.17 5.92 21.06
N THR A 140 0.51 4.85 20.59
CA THR A 140 1.16 3.64 20.09
C THR A 140 0.57 3.08 18.80
N GLU A 141 -0.74 3.17 18.58
CA GLU A 141 -1.40 2.46 17.45
C GLU A 141 -0.85 2.91 16.09
N SER A 142 -0.81 4.23 15.87
CA SER A 142 -0.35 4.80 14.59
C SER A 142 1.18 4.84 14.45
N LYS A 143 1.91 4.44 15.50
CA LYS A 143 3.38 4.38 15.50
C LYS A 143 3.83 2.99 15.06
N ARG A 144 3.80 2.76 13.75
CA ARG A 144 4.03 1.44 13.16
C ARG A 144 4.77 1.53 11.83
N TYR A 145 5.28 0.39 11.39
CA TYR A 145 5.79 0.25 10.04
C TYR A 145 4.61 0.18 9.06
N GLU A 146 4.64 1.04 8.05
CA GLU A 146 3.67 1.09 6.95
C GLU A 146 4.36 0.53 5.70
N LEU A 147 3.73 -0.45 5.05
CA LEU A 147 4.18 -1.05 3.80
C LEU A 147 3.02 -1.12 2.83
N HIS A 148 3.15 -0.44 1.70
CA HIS A 148 2.07 -0.26 0.74
C HIS A 148 2.54 -0.55 -0.68
N ARG A 149 1.77 -1.36 -1.41
CA ARG A 149 2.00 -1.63 -2.84
C ARG A 149 1.59 -0.42 -3.68
N LEU A 150 2.43 -0.02 -4.62
CA LEU A 150 2.20 1.12 -5.53
C LEU A 150 2.07 0.65 -6.98
N PRO A 151 0.95 0.03 -7.39
CA PRO A 151 0.86 -0.67 -8.67
C PRO A 151 1.12 0.22 -9.88
N GLN A 152 0.69 1.48 -9.85
CA GLN A 152 0.86 2.38 -10.98
C GLN A 152 2.27 3.00 -11.04
N ALA A 153 3.09 2.83 -9.99
CA ALA A 153 4.47 3.30 -9.96
C ALA A 153 5.44 2.37 -10.72
N ASP A 154 5.01 1.13 -11.01
CA ASP A 154 5.81 0.18 -11.78
C ASP A 154 6.18 0.76 -13.14
N ASN A 155 7.46 0.62 -13.49
CA ASN A 155 8.04 1.08 -14.75
C ASN A 155 7.86 2.59 -15.03
N GLN A 156 7.56 3.40 -14.02
CA GLN A 156 7.44 4.86 -14.18
C GLN A 156 8.76 5.58 -13.92
N ALA A 157 9.09 6.56 -14.76
CA ALA A 157 10.34 7.33 -14.62
C ALA A 157 10.23 8.56 -13.70
N LYS A 158 9.01 8.92 -13.26
CA LYS A 158 8.73 10.13 -12.47
C LYS A 158 7.83 9.83 -11.28
N VAL A 159 8.31 8.99 -10.37
CA VAL A 159 7.55 8.66 -9.15
C VAL A 159 7.90 9.63 -8.04
N ARG A 160 6.91 10.32 -7.48
CA ARG A 160 7.06 11.25 -6.34
C ARG A 160 6.15 10.83 -5.20
N ILE A 161 6.62 10.93 -3.96
CA ILE A 161 5.80 10.66 -2.76
C ILE A 161 5.49 11.98 -2.05
N ARG A 162 4.25 12.13 -1.60
CA ARG A 162 3.76 13.25 -0.79
C ARG A 162 3.27 12.75 0.55
N PHE A 163 3.78 13.36 1.61
CA PHE A 163 3.24 13.26 2.95
C PHE A 163 2.57 14.58 3.28
N ALA A 164 1.29 14.56 3.62
CA ALA A 164 0.55 15.72 4.07
C ALA A 164 -0.06 15.45 5.43
N MET A 165 0.22 16.31 6.40
CA MET A 165 -0.36 16.22 7.73
C MET A 165 -1.02 17.55 8.06
N ASN A 166 -2.24 17.51 8.56
CA ASN A 166 -2.97 18.69 9.02
C ASN A 166 -3.52 18.44 10.42
N GLY A 167 -3.74 19.51 11.18
CA GLY A 167 -4.37 19.41 12.48
C GLY A 167 -4.34 20.70 13.25
N THR A 168 -4.73 20.60 14.51
CA THR A 168 -4.71 21.70 15.47
C THR A 168 -3.83 21.32 16.67
N TRP A 169 -3.63 22.23 17.62
CA TRP A 169 -3.01 21.97 18.94
C TRP A 169 -1.59 21.34 18.99
N SER A 170 -0.76 21.54 17.97
CA SER A 170 0.64 21.05 17.92
C SER A 170 0.79 19.52 18.08
N TRP A 171 -0.18 18.74 17.59
CA TRP A 171 0.01 17.29 17.41
C TRP A 171 1.18 17.01 16.47
N TYR A 172 1.87 15.90 16.70
CA TYR A 172 3.15 15.63 16.09
C TYR A 172 3.08 14.44 15.13
N TRP A 173 3.98 14.48 14.15
CA TRP A 173 4.22 13.41 13.23
C TRP A 173 5.70 13.37 12.90
N ALA A 174 6.18 12.19 12.51
CA ALA A 174 7.49 12.03 11.90
C ALA A 174 7.46 10.79 11.01
N VAL A 175 8.38 10.76 10.04
CA VAL A 175 8.61 9.64 9.14
C VAL A 175 10.06 9.25 9.29
N ASP A 176 10.33 7.95 9.42
CA ASP A 176 11.69 7.42 9.49
C ASP A 176 11.86 6.17 8.62
N ASN A 177 13.10 5.88 8.21
CA ASN A 177 13.48 4.80 7.29
C ASN A 177 12.59 4.66 6.05
N PHE A 178 12.29 5.80 5.40
CA PHE A 178 11.61 5.84 4.11
C PHE A 178 12.40 5.07 3.05
N GLY A 179 11.71 4.23 2.27
CA GLY A 179 12.30 3.58 1.11
C GLY A 179 11.25 3.08 0.09
N LEU A 180 11.69 2.99 -1.16
CA LEU A 180 10.98 2.32 -2.24
C LEU A 180 11.68 1.00 -2.55
N TYR A 181 10.91 -0.08 -2.64
CA TYR A 181 11.44 -1.44 -2.75
C TYR A 181 10.72 -2.19 -3.88
N SER A 182 11.46 -2.94 -4.70
CA SER A 182 10.88 -4.02 -5.49
C SER A 182 10.77 -5.25 -4.59
N ILE A 183 9.54 -5.59 -4.22
CA ILE A 183 9.26 -6.78 -3.41
C ILE A 183 8.41 -7.69 -4.29
N GLU A 184 9.01 -8.74 -4.83
CA GLU A 184 8.26 -9.77 -5.55
C GLU A 184 7.24 -10.40 -4.60
N GLU A 185 5.95 -10.24 -4.89
CA GLU A 185 4.93 -10.95 -4.14
C GLU A 185 5.02 -12.45 -4.47
N ALA A 186 5.14 -13.27 -3.42
CA ALA A 186 5.01 -14.70 -3.59
C ALA A 186 3.63 -14.98 -4.21
N PRO A 187 3.52 -15.82 -5.26
CA PRO A 187 2.25 -16.04 -5.91
C PRO A 187 1.23 -16.56 -4.89
N THR A 188 0.10 -15.87 -4.74
CA THR A 188 -0.95 -16.24 -3.78
C THR A 188 -1.76 -17.46 -4.23
N THR A 189 -1.64 -17.84 -5.50
CA THR A 189 -2.29 -19.03 -6.05
C THR A 189 -1.53 -20.28 -5.67
N THR A 190 -2.20 -21.19 -4.96
CA THR A 190 -1.71 -22.55 -4.73
C THR A 190 -1.42 -23.23 -6.07
N PRO A 191 -0.22 -23.78 -6.30
CA PRO A 191 0.06 -24.54 -7.52
C PRO A 191 -0.95 -25.69 -7.69
N ALA A 192 -1.53 -25.81 -8.88
CA ALA A 192 -2.49 -26.84 -9.21
C ALA A 192 -2.07 -27.62 -10.45
N ILE A 193 -2.26 -28.94 -10.43
CA ILE A 193 -2.14 -29.77 -11.64
C ILE A 193 -3.37 -29.49 -12.49
N GLU A 194 -3.15 -29.05 -13.73
CA GLU A 194 -4.22 -28.69 -14.67
C GLU A 194 -4.66 -29.87 -15.51
N SER A 195 -3.74 -30.78 -15.86
CA SER A 195 -4.08 -31.95 -16.64
C SER A 195 -3.17 -33.14 -16.37
N ILE A 196 -3.73 -34.33 -16.53
CA ILE A 196 -3.03 -35.60 -16.53
C ILE A 196 -3.51 -36.37 -17.76
N SER A 197 -2.58 -36.83 -18.58
CA SER A 197 -2.88 -37.66 -19.76
C SER A 197 -1.95 -38.85 -19.82
N ALA A 198 -2.40 -39.94 -20.45
CA ALA A 198 -1.60 -41.15 -20.65
C ALA A 198 -1.59 -41.53 -22.13
N ASN A 199 -0.40 -41.71 -22.71
CA ASN A 199 -0.24 -42.14 -24.09
C ASN A 199 1.04 -42.97 -24.23
N GLY A 200 0.97 -44.11 -24.92
CA GLY A 200 2.15 -44.92 -25.25
C GLY A 200 2.96 -45.41 -24.05
N GLY A 201 2.33 -45.61 -22.88
CA GLY A 201 3.02 -46.03 -21.65
C GLY A 201 3.67 -44.88 -20.86
N VAL A 202 3.40 -43.63 -21.22
CA VAL A 202 3.87 -42.43 -20.52
C VAL A 202 2.67 -41.67 -19.96
N VAL A 203 2.76 -41.27 -18.69
CA VAL A 203 1.85 -40.33 -18.06
C VAL A 203 2.48 -38.94 -18.12
N THR A 204 1.80 -37.98 -18.74
CA THR A 204 2.18 -36.57 -18.73
C THR A 204 1.29 -35.82 -17.77
N ILE A 205 1.91 -35.17 -16.78
CA ILE A 205 1.27 -34.33 -15.77
C ILE A 205 1.67 -32.90 -16.11
N ALA A 206 0.71 -31.99 -16.24
CA ALA A 206 0.96 -30.59 -16.61
C ALA A 206 0.32 -29.60 -15.63
N TRP A 207 0.99 -28.46 -15.46
CA TRP A 207 0.64 -27.38 -14.54
C TRP A 207 1.24 -26.05 -15.01
N PRO A 208 0.79 -24.89 -14.49
CA PRO A 208 1.43 -23.60 -14.76
C PRO A 208 2.84 -23.59 -14.19
N GLY A 209 3.85 -23.49 -15.06
CA GLY A 209 5.24 -23.42 -14.63
C GLY A 209 5.52 -22.11 -13.89
N ALA A 210 6.19 -22.20 -12.74
CA ALA A 210 6.57 -21.04 -11.94
C ALA A 210 7.84 -21.33 -11.15
N ALA A 211 8.63 -20.30 -10.85
CA ALA A 211 9.80 -20.40 -9.98
C ALA A 211 9.42 -21.01 -8.61
N GLY A 212 10.29 -21.83 -8.05
CA GLY A 212 10.06 -22.55 -6.78
C GLY A 212 9.03 -23.68 -6.85
N VAL A 213 8.26 -23.82 -7.93
CA VAL A 213 7.27 -24.90 -8.09
C VAL A 213 7.94 -26.18 -8.60
N ARG A 214 7.66 -27.31 -7.95
CA ARG A 214 8.09 -28.65 -8.40
C ARG A 214 7.05 -29.72 -8.13
N LEU A 215 7.13 -30.82 -8.87
CA LEU A 215 6.25 -31.98 -8.72
C LEU A 215 6.87 -32.97 -7.73
N GLN A 216 6.07 -33.46 -6.80
CA GLN A 216 6.44 -34.56 -5.90
C GLN A 216 5.56 -35.77 -6.14
N LYS A 217 6.13 -36.96 -5.91
CA LYS A 217 5.48 -38.25 -6.03
C LYS A 217 5.55 -39.04 -4.72
N THR A 218 4.52 -39.82 -4.44
CA THR A 218 4.56 -40.86 -3.40
C THR A 218 3.73 -42.07 -3.82
N SER A 219 4.01 -43.24 -3.25
CA SER A 219 3.27 -44.48 -3.52
C SER A 219 2.15 -44.77 -2.51
N SER A 220 1.98 -43.94 -1.48
CA SER A 220 0.95 -44.13 -0.45
C SER A 220 0.54 -42.82 0.20
N LEU A 221 -0.76 -42.62 0.44
CA LEU A 221 -1.28 -41.49 1.21
C LEU A 221 -1.40 -41.77 2.72
N ALA A 222 -1.29 -43.02 3.16
CA ALA A 222 -1.46 -43.38 4.57
C ALA A 222 -0.25 -42.94 5.43
N LYS A 223 0.96 -43.01 4.86
CA LYS A 223 2.22 -42.51 5.42
C LYS A 223 3.11 -42.02 4.27
N PRO A 224 2.80 -40.86 3.69
CA PRO A 224 3.43 -40.45 2.45
C PRO A 224 4.90 -40.14 2.68
N ASN A 225 5.75 -40.72 1.84
CA ASN A 225 7.15 -40.33 1.68
C ASN A 225 7.25 -39.61 0.34
N TRP A 226 7.02 -38.30 0.34
CA TRP A 226 7.05 -37.47 -0.86
C TRP A 226 8.49 -37.28 -1.33
N ALA A 227 8.77 -37.63 -2.58
CA ALA A 227 10.04 -37.40 -3.23
C ALA A 227 9.84 -36.49 -4.44
N ASP A 228 10.82 -35.63 -4.72
CA ASP A 228 10.80 -34.79 -5.90
C ASP A 228 10.87 -35.64 -7.17
N VAL A 229 10.01 -35.33 -8.15
CA VAL A 229 10.13 -35.86 -9.50
C VAL A 229 11.32 -35.13 -10.16
N PRO A 230 12.34 -35.86 -10.67
CA PRO A 230 13.53 -35.25 -11.24
C PRO A 230 13.22 -34.21 -12.33
N ASP A 231 14.04 -33.16 -12.38
CA ASP A 231 13.98 -32.09 -13.38
C ASP A 231 12.65 -31.31 -13.46
N SER A 232 11.74 -31.47 -12.49
CA SER A 232 10.42 -30.80 -12.47
C SER A 232 10.44 -29.36 -11.95
N GLY A 233 11.54 -28.91 -11.35
CA GLY A 233 11.67 -27.56 -10.79
C GLY A 233 11.51 -26.46 -11.84
N GLY A 234 10.55 -25.55 -11.63
CA GLY A 234 10.25 -24.45 -12.55
C GLY A 234 9.60 -24.87 -13.87
N LYS A 235 9.31 -26.16 -14.07
CA LYS A 235 8.69 -26.68 -15.30
C LYS A 235 7.18 -26.55 -15.26
N SER A 236 6.55 -26.74 -16.41
CA SER A 236 5.10 -26.79 -16.59
C SER A 236 4.57 -28.20 -16.84
N SER A 237 5.44 -29.22 -16.85
CA SER A 237 5.06 -30.61 -17.01
C SER A 237 6.15 -31.57 -16.60
N ALA A 238 5.77 -32.80 -16.24
CA ALA A 238 6.67 -33.94 -16.09
C ALA A 238 6.07 -35.20 -16.73
N ASN A 239 6.95 -36.09 -17.17
CA ASN A 239 6.61 -37.38 -17.74
C ASN A 239 7.03 -38.50 -16.78
N GLU A 240 6.10 -39.40 -16.50
CA GLU A 240 6.31 -40.57 -15.66
C GLU A 240 5.96 -41.84 -16.44
N VAL A 241 6.54 -42.97 -16.05
CA VAL A 241 6.21 -44.26 -16.67
C VAL A 241 4.84 -44.73 -16.18
N ALA A 242 3.96 -45.14 -17.09
CA ALA A 242 2.69 -45.78 -16.78
C ALA A 242 2.90 -47.28 -16.51
N ASP A 243 3.54 -47.61 -15.38
CA ASP A 243 3.93 -48.97 -14.98
C ASP A 243 2.82 -49.79 -14.29
N GLN A 244 1.59 -49.27 -14.28
CA GLN A 244 0.42 -49.80 -13.55
C GLN A 244 0.57 -49.80 -12.02
N ALA A 245 1.64 -49.22 -11.47
CA ALA A 245 1.73 -49.00 -10.03
C ALA A 245 0.91 -47.76 -9.64
N GLU A 246 0.29 -47.84 -8.46
CA GLU A 246 -0.40 -46.68 -7.90
C GLU A 246 0.62 -45.62 -7.48
N ALA A 247 0.36 -44.37 -7.87
CA ALA A 247 1.17 -43.22 -7.52
C ALA A 247 0.30 -41.99 -7.30
N TYR A 248 0.73 -41.15 -6.36
CA TYR A 248 0.07 -39.90 -6.00
C TYR A 248 1.03 -38.75 -6.26
N TYR A 249 0.49 -37.63 -6.73
CA TYR A 249 1.26 -36.46 -7.13
C TYR A 249 0.75 -35.22 -6.40
N ARG A 250 1.68 -34.32 -6.07
CA ARG A 250 1.36 -32.97 -5.59
C ARG A 250 2.36 -31.97 -6.15
N LEU A 251 1.93 -30.73 -6.28
CA LEU A 251 2.84 -29.61 -6.47
C LEU A 251 3.17 -29.00 -5.11
N ILE A 252 4.41 -28.55 -4.97
CA ILE A 252 4.85 -27.71 -3.86
C ILE A 252 5.52 -26.47 -4.42
N ARG A 253 5.48 -25.39 -3.65
CA ARG A 253 6.27 -24.17 -3.87
C ARG A 253 7.14 -23.96 -2.64
N ASP A 254 8.41 -23.65 -2.84
CA ASP A 254 9.34 -23.25 -1.76
C ASP A 254 8.92 -21.94 -1.08
#